data_AF-F0ZIP5-F1
#
_entry.id   AF-F0ZIP5-F1
#
_cell.length_a   1.000
_cell.length_b   1.000
_cell.length_c   1.000
_cell.angle_alpha   90.00
_cell.angle_beta   90.00
_cell.angle_gamma   90.00
#
_symmetry.space_group_name_H-M   'P 1'
#
loop_
_entity.id
_entity.type
_entity.pdbx_description
1 polymer ?
#
loop_
_entity_poly.entity_id
_entity_poly.type
_entity_poly.pdbx_seq_one_letter_code
_entity_poly.pdbx_strand_id
1 'polypeptide(L)'
;ILVLVVLGFSFTQATNRKSSNAIADVEDCNLAGSSVPYRLTENGAYYQCGWAAKYSAIRIVIGFAGLLLLSLLITFLFKHKRLSFMIFSFFALLCGGFGLYSTVIDGLAIGKSKSFCEKNVEGNVSCSFEYFYGTVLFNCVAGIFMIVCSIVALRNRDCCFDTHEESQSLIKEKKDEENNIYNTSNTPDNYNATSSI
;
A
#
# COMPACT_ATOMS: atom_id res chain seq x y z
N ILE A 1 -7.39 2.90 0.38
CA ILE A 1 -8.61 2.07 0.49
C ILE A 1 -8.31 0.60 0.21
N LEU A 2 -7.87 0.22 -1.00
CA LEU A 2 -7.56 -1.19 -1.35
C LEU A 2 -6.61 -1.88 -0.34
N VAL A 3 -5.54 -1.20 0.08
CA VAL A 3 -4.60 -1.75 1.08
C VAL A 3 -5.27 -2.02 2.45
N LEU A 4 -6.22 -1.16 2.87
CA LEU A 4 -6.98 -1.36 4.11
C LEU A 4 -7.91 -2.58 4.00
N VAL A 5 -8.54 -2.76 2.84
CA VAL A 5 -9.37 -3.94 2.56
C VAL A 5 -8.54 -5.22 2.63
N VAL A 6 -7.37 -5.24 1.96
CA VAL A 6 -6.44 -6.38 1.99
C VAL A 6 -5.96 -6.69 3.42
N LEU A 7 -5.63 -5.66 4.21
CA LEU A 7 -5.24 -5.85 5.61
C LEU A 7 -6.38 -6.45 6.45
N GLY A 8 -7.59 -5.93 6.31
CA GLY A 8 -8.77 -6.47 7.00
C GLY A 8 -8.97 -7.96 6.69
N PHE A 9 -8.96 -8.33 5.41
CA PHE A 9 -9.05 -9.73 5.00
C PHE A 9 -7.89 -10.57 5.53
N SER A 10 -6.66 -10.07 5.46
CA SER A 10 -5.46 -10.78 5.94
C SER A 10 -5.53 -11.10 7.43
N PHE A 11 -5.99 -10.16 8.27
CA PHE A 11 -6.19 -10.42 9.70
C PHE A 11 -7.30 -11.44 9.96
N THR A 12 -8.42 -11.35 9.24
CA THR A 12 -9.54 -12.30 9.43
C THR A 12 -9.19 -13.73 9.04
N GLN A 13 -8.21 -13.92 8.14
CA GLN A 13 -7.79 -15.22 7.62
C GLN A 13 -6.45 -15.72 8.21
N ALA A 14 -5.89 -14.99 9.19
CA ALA A 14 -4.69 -15.41 9.92
C ALA A 14 -5.00 -16.41 11.05
N THR A 15 -6.27 -16.53 11.46
CA THR A 15 -6.69 -17.43 12.54
C THR A 15 -7.64 -18.51 12.02
N ASN A 16 -7.55 -19.69 12.62
CA ASN A 16 -8.52 -20.75 12.41
C ASN A 16 -9.85 -20.33 13.05
N ARG A 17 -10.97 -20.65 12.41
CA ARG A 17 -12.32 -20.33 12.91
C ARG A 17 -13.21 -21.55 12.85
N LYS A 18 -14.05 -21.71 13.87
CA LYS A 18 -15.11 -22.72 13.89
C LYS A 18 -16.45 -22.07 14.26
N SER A 19 -17.54 -22.50 13.64
CA SER A 19 -18.88 -22.19 14.14
C SER A 19 -19.16 -22.98 15.42
N SER A 20 -19.98 -22.47 16.33
CA SER A 20 -20.27 -23.10 17.63
C SER A 20 -20.78 -24.54 17.56
N ASN A 21 -21.32 -24.98 16.42
CA ASN A 21 -21.87 -26.33 16.22
C ASN A 21 -20.94 -27.25 15.39
N ALA A 22 -19.71 -26.84 15.09
CA ALA A 22 -18.78 -27.66 14.32
C ALA A 22 -18.13 -28.73 15.20
N ILE A 23 -18.14 -29.99 14.74
CA ILE A 23 -17.62 -31.17 15.47
C ILE A 23 -16.10 -31.33 15.26
N ALA A 24 -15.52 -30.71 14.24
CA ALA A 24 -14.09 -30.80 13.90
C ALA A 24 -13.17 -30.07 14.89
N ASP A 25 -12.02 -30.68 15.20
CA ASP A 25 -11.05 -30.19 16.17
C ASP A 25 -9.84 -29.51 15.50
N VAL A 26 -9.14 -28.66 16.25
CA VAL A 26 -8.04 -27.79 15.76
C VAL A 26 -6.88 -28.59 15.15
N GLU A 27 -6.73 -29.87 15.52
CA GLU A 27 -5.71 -30.78 15.00
C GLU A 27 -5.87 -31.08 13.50
N ASP A 28 -7.06 -30.93 12.92
CA ASP A 28 -7.31 -31.23 11.51
C ASP A 28 -6.63 -30.23 10.54
N CYS A 29 -6.31 -29.01 11.01
CA CYS A 29 -5.52 -28.07 10.20
C CYS A 29 -4.05 -28.49 10.04
N ASN A 30 -3.57 -29.42 10.86
CA ASN A 30 -2.19 -29.92 10.78
C ASN A 30 -2.07 -31.15 9.86
N LEU A 31 -3.17 -31.88 9.62
CA LEU A 31 -3.20 -33.09 8.79
C LEU A 31 -2.98 -32.82 7.29
N ALA A 32 -3.37 -31.65 6.79
CA ALA A 32 -3.21 -31.27 5.38
C ALA A 32 -1.77 -30.89 4.97
N GLY A 33 -0.82 -31.02 5.90
CA GLY A 33 0.45 -30.30 5.84
C GLY A 33 0.17 -28.82 6.10
N SER A 34 0.69 -28.29 7.22
CA SER A 34 0.53 -26.97 7.89
C SER A 34 0.46 -25.67 7.04
N SER A 35 0.30 -25.74 5.72
CA SER A 35 0.49 -24.66 4.75
C SER A 35 -0.72 -24.31 3.87
N VAL A 36 -1.82 -25.06 3.93
CA VAL A 36 -2.93 -24.95 2.97
C VAL A 36 -4.22 -24.43 3.60
N PRO A 37 -4.76 -23.27 3.18
CA PRO A 37 -6.00 -22.72 3.71
C PRO A 37 -7.22 -23.41 3.10
N TYR A 38 -8.21 -23.77 3.91
CA TYR A 38 -9.46 -24.36 3.42
C TYR A 38 -10.60 -24.11 4.40
N ARG A 39 -11.84 -24.16 3.92
CA ARG A 39 -13.05 -24.12 4.76
C ARG A 39 -13.92 -25.33 4.46
N LEU A 40 -14.18 -26.14 5.47
CA LEU A 40 -15.15 -27.23 5.43
C LEU A 40 -16.50 -26.73 5.92
N THR A 41 -17.57 -27.18 5.28
CA THR A 41 -18.95 -26.89 5.66
C THR A 41 -19.73 -28.19 5.71
N GLU A 42 -20.37 -28.45 6.86
CA GLU A 42 -21.18 -29.64 7.12
C GLU A 42 -22.46 -29.21 7.84
N ASN A 43 -23.63 -29.48 7.24
CA ASN A 43 -24.95 -29.21 7.83
C ASN A 43 -25.14 -27.79 8.41
N GLY A 44 -24.55 -26.78 7.76
CA GLY A 44 -24.62 -25.37 8.18
C GLY A 44 -23.60 -24.96 9.25
N ALA A 45 -22.89 -25.91 9.85
CA ALA A 45 -21.69 -25.65 10.62
C ALA A 45 -20.48 -25.51 9.67
N TYR A 46 -19.50 -24.71 10.06
CA TYR A 46 -18.27 -24.57 9.30
C TYR A 46 -17.03 -24.63 10.18
N TYR A 47 -15.96 -25.11 9.56
CA TYR A 47 -14.61 -25.13 10.09
C TYR A 47 -13.67 -24.51 9.05
N GLN A 48 -12.84 -23.56 9.45
CA GLN A 48 -11.94 -22.83 8.56
C GLN A 48 -10.52 -22.92 9.09
N CYS A 49 -9.65 -23.53 8.29
CA CYS A 49 -8.21 -23.43 8.44
C CYS A 49 -7.72 -22.14 7.79
N GLY A 50 -7.13 -21.28 8.60
CA GLY A 50 -6.46 -20.08 8.15
C GLY A 50 -5.24 -20.40 7.31
N TRP A 51 -4.65 -19.36 6.75
CA TRP A 51 -3.33 -19.47 6.12
C TRP A 51 -2.28 -19.78 7.17
N ALA A 52 -1.19 -20.43 6.77
CA ALA A 52 -0.02 -20.53 7.64
C ALA A 52 0.39 -19.13 8.12
N ALA A 53 0.68 -19.00 9.42
CA ALA A 53 0.97 -17.73 10.06
C ALA A 53 2.04 -16.92 9.30
N LYS A 54 3.04 -17.60 8.74
CA LYS A 54 4.08 -16.97 7.90
C LYS A 54 3.54 -16.25 6.66
N TYR A 55 2.59 -16.83 5.94
CA TYR A 55 2.05 -16.24 4.70
C TYR A 55 1.11 -15.07 5.00
N SER A 56 0.27 -15.20 6.03
CA SER A 56 -0.53 -14.07 6.52
C SER A 56 0.33 -12.95 7.08
N ALA A 57 1.39 -13.25 7.83
CA ALA A 57 2.32 -12.25 8.35
C ALA A 57 3.01 -11.49 7.21
N ILE A 58 3.46 -12.18 6.16
CA ILE A 58 4.06 -11.54 4.97
C ILE A 58 3.07 -10.54 4.35
N ARG A 59 1.81 -10.94 4.11
CA ARG A 59 0.79 -10.02 3.57
C ARG A 59 0.53 -8.82 4.47
N ILE A 60 0.41 -9.04 5.78
CA ILE A 60 0.18 -7.98 6.76
C ILE A 60 1.35 -6.99 6.75
N VAL A 61 2.59 -7.49 6.78
CA VAL A 61 3.80 -6.65 6.74
C VAL A 61 3.89 -5.86 5.43
N ILE A 62 3.65 -6.50 4.28
CA ILE A 62 3.63 -5.80 2.98
C ILE A 62 2.53 -4.75 2.96
N GLY A 63 1.34 -5.04 3.49
CA GLY A 63 0.23 -4.09 3.58
C GLY A 63 0.56 -2.87 4.44
N PHE A 64 1.15 -3.07 5.63
CA PHE A 64 1.60 -1.96 6.48
C PHE A 64 2.72 -1.14 5.84
N ALA A 65 3.71 -1.82 5.24
CA ALA A 65 4.77 -1.14 4.51
C ALA A 65 4.21 -0.31 3.35
N GLY A 66 3.25 -0.85 2.60
CA GLY A 66 2.55 -0.14 1.54
C GLY A 66 1.80 1.11 2.04
N LEU A 67 1.09 1.02 3.17
CA LEU A 67 0.42 2.19 3.78
C LEU A 67 1.42 3.27 4.19
N LEU A 68 2.53 2.88 4.81
CA LEU A 68 3.56 3.80 5.25
C LEU A 68 4.24 4.49 4.06
N LEU A 69 4.55 3.74 3.00
CA LEU A 69 5.12 4.31 1.77
C LEU A 69 4.14 5.31 1.11
N LEU A 70 2.85 5.00 1.07
CA LEU A 70 1.83 5.90 0.53
C LEU A 70 1.72 7.19 1.35
N SER A 71 1.73 7.12 2.68
CA SER A 71 1.65 8.33 3.52
C SER A 71 2.89 9.21 3.39
N LEU A 72 4.07 8.60 3.29
CA LEU A 72 5.33 9.32 3.02
C LEU A 72 5.33 9.96 1.64
N LEU A 73 4.85 9.27 0.61
CA LEU A 73 4.74 9.81 -0.75
C LEU A 73 3.86 11.06 -0.80
N ILE A 74 2.70 11.01 -0.16
CA ILE A 74 1.80 12.18 -0.03
C ILE A 74 2.52 13.31 0.69
N THR A 75 3.22 13.02 1.79
CA THR A 75 3.97 14.03 2.56
C THR A 75 5.07 14.69 1.72
N PHE A 76 5.84 13.92 0.95
CA PHE A 76 6.91 14.45 0.12
C PHE A 76 6.42 15.21 -1.10
N LEU A 77 5.25 14.83 -1.63
CA LEU A 77 4.55 15.59 -2.66
C LEU A 77 4.23 17.00 -2.14
N PHE A 78 3.59 17.11 -0.98
CA PHE A 78 3.26 18.42 -0.36
C PHE A 78 4.49 19.21 0.09
N LYS A 79 5.59 18.55 0.48
CA LYS A 79 6.84 19.22 0.85
C LYS A 79 7.74 19.54 -0.35
N HIS A 80 7.28 19.29 -1.58
CA HIS A 80 8.04 19.52 -2.81
C HIS A 80 9.44 18.86 -2.81
N LYS A 81 9.61 17.70 -2.16
CA LYS A 81 10.90 17.00 -2.08
C LYS A 81 11.04 15.99 -3.22
N ARG A 82 11.36 16.48 -4.43
CA ARG A 82 11.44 15.70 -5.68
C ARG A 82 12.29 14.43 -5.57
N LEU A 83 13.51 14.52 -5.04
CA LEU A 83 14.41 13.37 -4.92
C LEU A 83 13.83 12.29 -3.97
N SER A 84 13.36 12.69 -2.80
CA SER A 84 12.72 11.78 -1.85
C SER A 84 11.46 11.15 -2.46
N PHE A 85 10.61 11.93 -3.11
CA PHE A 85 9.43 11.42 -3.80
C PHE A 85 9.77 10.33 -4.83
N MET A 86 10.81 10.52 -5.65
CA MET A 86 11.26 9.52 -6.61
C MET A 86 11.74 8.23 -5.93
N ILE A 87 12.58 8.35 -4.89
CA ILE A 87 13.10 7.20 -4.15
C ILE A 87 11.95 6.39 -3.53
N PHE A 88 11.01 7.06 -2.86
CA PHE A 88 9.86 6.39 -2.25
C PHE A 88 8.88 5.81 -3.28
N SER A 89 8.76 6.43 -4.47
CA SER A 89 7.95 5.88 -5.56
C SER A 89 8.55 4.60 -6.12
N PHE A 90 9.88 4.53 -6.19
CA PHE A 90 10.59 3.30 -6.55
C PHE A 90 10.40 2.21 -5.50
N PHE A 91 10.48 2.52 -4.20
CA PHE A 91 10.17 1.54 -3.15
C PHE A 91 8.71 1.07 -3.19
N ALA A 92 7.75 1.95 -3.50
CA ALA A 92 6.35 1.57 -3.69
C ALA A 92 6.18 0.63 -4.90
N LEU A 93 6.92 0.84 -5.98
CA LEU A 93 6.96 -0.07 -7.13
C LEU A 93 7.44 -1.47 -6.72
N LEU A 94 8.54 -1.55 -5.97
CA LEU A 94 9.05 -2.83 -5.45
C LEU A 94 8.06 -3.50 -4.50
N CYS A 95 7.42 -2.73 -3.62
CA CYS A 95 6.40 -3.22 -2.70
C CYS A 95 5.20 -3.83 -3.46
N GLY A 96 4.74 -3.18 -4.52
CA GLY A 96 3.72 -3.72 -5.41
C GLY A 96 4.15 -5.03 -6.08
N GLY A 97 5.42 -5.12 -6.51
CA GLY A 97 6.02 -6.35 -7.03
C GLY A 97 6.02 -7.51 -6.02
N PHE A 98 6.42 -7.25 -4.77
CA PHE A 98 6.33 -8.24 -3.70
C PHE A 98 4.89 -8.66 -3.39
N GLY A 99 3.92 -7.73 -3.47
CA GLY A 99 2.50 -8.04 -3.36
C GLY A 99 2.00 -9.01 -4.43
N LEU A 100 2.44 -8.84 -5.68
CA LEU A 100 2.14 -9.79 -6.77
C LEU A 100 2.80 -11.14 -6.56
N TYR A 101 4.07 -11.16 -6.14
CA TYR A 101 4.75 -12.41 -5.80
C TYR A 101 4.01 -13.18 -4.69
N SER A 102 3.58 -12.49 -3.63
CA SER A 102 2.76 -13.09 -2.56
C SER A 102 1.45 -13.67 -3.10
N THR A 103 0.81 -12.97 -4.05
CA THR A 103 -0.43 -13.44 -4.69
C THR A 103 -0.23 -14.77 -5.42
N VAL A 104 0.90 -14.96 -6.10
CA VAL A 104 1.21 -16.22 -6.80
C VAL A 104 1.38 -17.38 -5.81
N ILE A 105 2.10 -17.14 -4.70
CA ILE A 105 2.25 -18.14 -3.63
C ILE A 105 0.88 -18.52 -3.07
N ASP A 106 0.02 -17.53 -2.82
CA ASP A 106 -1.30 -17.77 -2.30
C ASP A 106 -2.17 -18.57 -3.31
N GLY A 107 -2.11 -18.22 -4.59
CA GLY A 107 -2.81 -18.98 -5.63
C GLY A 107 -2.39 -20.46 -5.69
N LEU A 108 -1.09 -20.74 -5.56
CA LEU A 108 -0.56 -22.10 -5.51
C LEU A 108 -1.03 -22.86 -4.26
N ALA A 109 -1.13 -22.17 -3.12
CA ALA A 109 -1.66 -22.77 -1.90
C ALA A 109 -3.14 -23.16 -2.09
N ILE A 110 -3.97 -22.30 -2.67
CA ILE A 110 -5.38 -22.66 -2.93
C ILE A 110 -5.48 -23.89 -3.85
N GLY A 111 -4.63 -23.97 -4.89
CA GLY A 111 -4.57 -25.16 -5.75
C GLY A 111 -4.25 -26.44 -4.99
N LYS A 112 -3.29 -26.38 -4.05
CA LYS A 112 -2.97 -27.50 -3.16
C LYS A 112 -4.14 -27.83 -2.21
N SER A 113 -4.81 -26.82 -1.66
CA SER A 113 -5.97 -27.02 -0.79
C SER A 113 -7.12 -27.72 -1.51
N LYS A 114 -7.35 -27.35 -2.77
CA LYS A 114 -8.36 -28.02 -3.61
C LYS A 114 -8.01 -29.48 -3.83
N SER A 115 -6.77 -29.78 -4.21
CA SER A 115 -6.32 -31.17 -4.38
C SER A 115 -6.36 -31.96 -3.07
N PHE A 116 -6.10 -31.33 -1.93
CA PHE A 116 -6.25 -31.98 -0.62
C PHE A 116 -7.72 -32.32 -0.35
N CYS A 117 -8.62 -31.37 -0.58
CA CYS A 117 -10.05 -31.58 -0.37
C CYS A 117 -10.61 -32.71 -1.25
N GLU A 118 -10.30 -32.69 -2.55
CA GLU A 118 -10.78 -33.72 -3.50
C GLU A 118 -10.31 -35.14 -3.14
N LYS A 119 -9.21 -35.29 -2.39
CA LYS A 119 -8.63 -36.60 -2.03
C LYS A 119 -8.99 -37.09 -0.64
N ASN A 120 -9.30 -36.21 0.29
CA ASN A 120 -9.40 -36.55 1.72
C ASN A 120 -10.76 -36.20 2.34
N VAL A 121 -11.61 -35.46 1.63
CA VAL A 121 -12.93 -35.06 2.14
C VAL A 121 -13.98 -35.87 1.38
N GLU A 122 -14.64 -36.79 2.10
CA GLU A 122 -15.74 -37.62 1.59
C GLU A 122 -17.03 -37.35 2.39
N GLY A 123 -18.18 -37.76 1.84
CA GLY A 123 -19.48 -37.64 2.51
C GLY A 123 -20.18 -36.29 2.31
N ASN A 124 -20.98 -35.86 3.30
CA ASN A 124 -21.79 -34.62 3.25
C ASN A 124 -21.00 -33.34 3.58
N VAL A 125 -19.67 -33.39 3.52
CA VAL A 125 -18.79 -32.26 3.83
C VAL A 125 -18.37 -31.59 2.52
N SER A 126 -18.59 -30.28 2.41
CA SER A 126 -18.19 -29.51 1.23
C SER A 126 -17.06 -28.53 1.54
N CYS A 127 -16.09 -28.42 0.62
CA CYS A 127 -15.04 -27.40 0.71
C CYS A 127 -15.45 -26.11 0.02
N SER A 128 -15.30 -24.99 0.72
CA SER A 128 -15.48 -23.64 0.19
C SER A 128 -14.16 -22.88 0.16
N PHE A 129 -13.90 -22.22 -0.97
CA PHE A 129 -12.67 -21.44 -1.19
C PHE A 129 -12.91 -19.96 -1.53
N GLU A 130 -14.17 -19.53 -1.58
CA GLU A 130 -14.58 -18.18 -2.05
C GLU A 130 -13.87 -17.04 -1.31
N TYR A 131 -13.78 -17.15 0.01
CA TYR A 131 -13.10 -16.15 0.85
C TYR A 131 -11.60 -16.07 0.56
N PHE A 132 -10.96 -17.19 0.23
CA PHE A 132 -9.53 -17.22 -0.10
C PHE A 132 -9.29 -16.65 -1.50
N TYR A 133 -10.16 -16.95 -2.47
CA TYR A 133 -10.12 -16.32 -3.79
C TYR A 133 -10.28 -14.80 -3.70
N GLY A 134 -11.19 -14.32 -2.84
CA GLY A 134 -11.35 -12.89 -2.58
C GLY A 134 -10.05 -12.24 -2.11
N THR A 135 -9.37 -12.81 -1.11
CA THR A 135 -8.08 -12.28 -0.61
C THR A 135 -7.02 -12.23 -1.70
N VAL A 136 -6.87 -13.31 -2.47
CA VAL A 136 -5.88 -13.38 -3.55
C VAL A 136 -6.18 -12.33 -4.61
N LEU A 137 -7.45 -12.19 -5.02
CA LEU A 137 -7.87 -11.18 -5.99
C LEU A 137 -7.60 -9.76 -5.50
N PHE A 138 -8.00 -9.43 -4.26
CA PHE A 138 -7.76 -8.11 -3.70
C PHE A 138 -6.26 -7.79 -3.55
N ASN A 139 -5.45 -8.76 -3.14
CA ASN A 139 -4.00 -8.59 -3.06
C ASN A 139 -3.38 -8.39 -4.45
N CYS A 140 -3.85 -9.14 -5.46
CA CYS A 140 -3.44 -8.99 -6.84
C CYS A 140 -3.75 -7.58 -7.37
N VAL A 141 -5.00 -7.14 -7.22
CA VAL A 141 -5.47 -5.83 -7.68
C VAL A 141 -4.72 -4.71 -6.95
N ALA A 142 -4.50 -4.84 -5.63
CA ALA A 142 -3.72 -3.87 -4.88
C ALA A 142 -2.27 -3.79 -5.36
N GLY A 143 -1.63 -4.92 -5.66
CA GLY A 143 -0.28 -4.99 -6.22
C GLY A 143 -0.18 -4.32 -7.58
N ILE A 144 -1.07 -4.66 -8.52
CA ILE A 144 -1.13 -4.03 -9.86
C ILE A 144 -1.34 -2.53 -9.73
N PHE A 145 -2.31 -2.11 -8.92
CA PHE A 145 -2.63 -0.70 -8.75
C PHE A 145 -1.45 0.08 -8.17
N MET A 146 -0.75 -0.46 -7.18
CA MET A 146 0.44 0.17 -6.60
C MET A 146 1.57 0.30 -7.63
N ILE A 147 1.78 -0.71 -8.48
CA ILE A 147 2.76 -0.66 -9.57
C ILE A 147 2.39 0.43 -10.57
N VAL A 148 1.16 0.43 -11.08
CA VAL A 148 0.69 1.40 -12.07
C VAL A 148 0.78 2.82 -11.52
N CYS A 149 0.30 3.07 -10.29
CA CYS A 149 0.41 4.37 -9.65
C CYS A 149 1.86 4.82 -9.49
N SER A 150 2.77 3.92 -9.10
CA SER A 150 4.20 4.24 -8.94
C SER A 150 4.85 4.61 -10.28
N ILE A 151 4.52 3.89 -11.36
CA ILE A 151 5.00 4.20 -12.71
C ILE A 151 4.48 5.56 -13.18
N VAL A 152 3.18 5.81 -13.00
CA VAL A 152 2.55 7.09 -13.36
C VAL A 152 3.17 8.24 -12.56
N ALA A 153 3.38 8.06 -11.26
CA ALA A 153 4.02 9.04 -10.39
C ALA A 153 5.46 9.36 -10.82
N LEU A 154 6.23 8.33 -11.21
CA LEU A 154 7.61 8.51 -11.69
C LEU A 154 7.69 9.18 -13.07
N ARG A 155 6.74 8.88 -13.97
CA ARG A 155 6.68 9.45 -15.32
C ARG A 155 6.16 10.89 -15.35
N ASN A 156 5.12 11.18 -14.58
CA ASN A 156 4.48 12.50 -14.56
C ASN A 156 4.97 13.38 -13.40
N ARG A 157 6.16 13.09 -12.85
CA ARG A 157 6.71 13.83 -11.70
C ARG A 157 6.90 15.31 -12.02
N ASP A 158 7.28 15.64 -13.24
CA ASP A 158 7.66 16.99 -13.64
C ASP A 158 6.44 17.94 -13.55
N CYS A 159 5.25 17.45 -13.94
CA CYS A 159 3.98 18.18 -13.74
C CYS A 159 3.66 18.49 -12.28
N CYS A 160 4.15 17.71 -11.32
CA CYS A 160 3.86 17.88 -9.89
C CYS A 160 4.85 18.82 -9.18
N PHE A 161 6.07 18.98 -9.71
CA PHE A 161 7.12 19.76 -9.07
C PHE A 161 7.48 21.05 -9.83
N ASP A 162 7.41 21.07 -11.16
CA ASP A 162 7.86 22.22 -11.96
C ASP A 162 6.92 23.44 -11.82
N THR A 163 5.61 23.24 -11.69
CA THR A 163 4.62 24.33 -11.51
C THR A 163 4.83 25.10 -10.20
N HIS A 164 5.41 24.46 -9.19
CA HIS A 164 5.63 25.07 -7.89
C HIS A 164 6.98 25.82 -7.81
N GLU A 165 7.99 25.38 -8.56
CA GLU A 165 9.26 26.12 -8.68
C GLU A 165 9.05 27.44 -9.44
N GLU A 166 8.28 27.43 -10.53
CA GLU A 166 7.92 28.63 -11.28
C GLU A 166 7.09 29.62 -10.44
N SER A 167 6.15 29.11 -9.64
CA SER A 167 5.37 29.96 -8.72
C SER A 167 6.24 30.57 -7.62
N GLN A 168 7.22 29.85 -7.09
CA GLN A 168 8.11 30.38 -6.05
C GLN A 168 9.13 31.39 -6.60
N SER A 169 9.64 31.20 -7.83
CA SER A 169 10.53 32.18 -8.45
C SER A 169 9.81 33.51 -8.68
N LEU A 170 8.57 33.48 -9.18
CA LEU A 170 7.75 34.69 -9.38
C LEU A 170 7.44 35.43 -8.06
N ILE A 171 7.14 34.68 -6.98
CA ILE A 171 6.89 35.29 -5.65
C ILE A 171 8.17 35.91 -5.09
N LYS A 172 9.33 35.29 -5.32
CA LYS A 172 10.62 35.79 -4.85
C LYS A 172 11.02 37.06 -5.60
N GLU A 173 10.88 37.07 -6.92
CA GLU A 173 11.15 38.23 -7.77
C GLU A 173 10.30 39.44 -7.35
N LYS A 174 9.01 39.23 -7.09
CA LYS A 174 8.10 40.30 -6.64
C LYS A 174 8.48 40.89 -5.27
N LYS A 175 8.99 40.06 -4.34
CA LYS A 175 9.49 40.54 -3.04
C LYS A 175 10.80 41.32 -3.17
N ASP A 176 11.67 40.90 -4.09
CA ASP A 176 12.95 41.57 -4.31
C ASP A 176 12.74 42.95 -4.98
N GLU A 177 11.75 43.08 -5.89
CA GLU A 177 11.31 44.37 -6.43
C GLU A 177 10.73 45.30 -5.34
N GLU A 178 9.84 44.79 -4.49
CA GLU A 178 9.19 45.59 -3.43
C GLU A 178 10.21 46.11 -2.39
N ASN A 179 11.21 45.30 -2.04
CA ASN A 179 12.31 45.71 -1.16
C ASN A 179 13.25 46.76 -1.80
N ASN A 180 13.48 46.69 -3.12
CA ASN A 180 14.30 47.69 -3.82
C ASN A 180 13.61 49.05 -3.88
N ILE A 181 12.29 49.10 -4.06
CA ILE A 181 11.53 50.35 -4.06
C ILE A 181 11.62 51.05 -2.70
N TYR A 182 11.51 50.30 -1.60
CA TYR A 182 11.59 50.84 -0.23
C TYR A 182 12.97 51.40 0.15
N ASN A 183 14.06 50.82 -0.39
CA ASN A 183 15.42 51.31 -0.14
C ASN A 183 15.76 52.54 -1.00
N THR A 184 15.15 52.67 -2.18
CA THR A 184 15.39 53.83 -3.07
C THR A 184 14.69 55.09 -2.57
N SER A 185 13.58 54.98 -1.83
CA SER A 185 12.88 56.14 -1.25
C SER A 185 13.51 56.72 0.02
N ASN A 186 14.54 56.07 0.58
CA ASN A 186 15.19 56.48 1.83
C ASN A 186 16.60 57.05 1.63
N THR A 187 17.00 57.38 0.39
CA THR A 187 18.24 58.15 0.19
C THR A 187 17.99 59.59 0.65
N PRO A 188 18.63 60.09 1.72
CA PRO A 188 18.52 61.49 2.08
C PRO A 188 19.21 62.32 1.01
N ASP A 189 18.46 63.22 0.38
CA ASP A 189 19.00 64.21 -0.55
C ASP A 189 20.07 65.04 0.17
N ASN A 190 21.34 64.71 -0.09
CA ASN A 190 22.48 65.41 0.48
C ASN A 190 22.70 66.68 -0.35
N TYR A 191 21.91 67.72 -0.08
CA TYR A 191 22.09 69.05 -0.66
C TYR A 191 23.38 69.68 -0.10
N ASN A 192 24.47 69.57 -0.87
CA ASN A 192 25.68 70.36 -0.67
C ASN A 192 25.38 71.84 -0.98
N ALA A 193 25.07 72.62 0.06
CA ALA A 193 25.08 74.07 0.00
C ALA A 193 26.53 74.56 -0.16
N THR A 194 26.89 74.91 -1.39
CA THR A 194 28.15 75.60 -1.69
C THR A 194 27.90 77.09 -1.52
N SER A 195 28.32 77.67 -0.40
CA SER A 195 28.32 79.13 -0.23
C SER A 195 29.61 79.70 -0.80
N SER A 196 29.48 80.37 -1.95
CA SER A 196 30.50 81.23 -2.51
C SER A 196 30.51 82.59 -1.81
N ILE A 197 31.72 82.98 -1.37
CA ILE A 197 32.22 84.32 -0.99
C ILE A 197 31.83 84.83 0.40
#